data_AF-A0A350WVJ0-F1
#
_entry.id   AF-A0A350WVJ0-F1
#
_cell.length_a   1.000
_cell.length_b   1.000
_cell.length_c   1.000
_cell.angle_alpha   90.00
_cell.angle_beta   90.00
_cell.angle_gamma   90.00
#
_symmetry.space_group_name_H-M   'P 1'
#
loop_
_entity.id
_entity.type
_entity.pdbx_description
1 polymer ?
#
loop_
_entity_poly.entity_id
_entity_poly.type
_entity_poly.pdbx_seq_one_letter_code
_entity_poly.pdbx_strand_id
1 'polypeptide(L)'
;MSIKSKRSDDDDDDEEYRTSHYLDQLNQIYSKHQRSNTMSWEDMDNEVKYELIVKALFVIANMEDPSSEQIKESLRVVFERDMHFAESMLRFMLDQDLLTIANGGTVRLTKSAKEILD
;
A
#
# COMPACT_ATOMS: atom_id res chain seq x y z
N MET A 1 -13.30 -40.86 -27.58
CA MET A 1 -12.54 -41.26 -26.37
C MET A 1 -12.25 -40.00 -25.57
N SER A 2 -12.54 -40.03 -24.27
CA SER A 2 -12.23 -39.03 -23.24
C SER A 2 -10.73 -38.68 -23.23
N ILE A 3 -10.29 -37.50 -22.77
CA ILE A 3 -10.12 -37.02 -21.38
C ILE A 3 -10.06 -35.46 -21.47
N LYS A 4 -10.94 -34.66 -20.86
CA LYS A 4 -11.11 -34.28 -19.44
C LYS A 4 -9.91 -33.51 -18.84
N SER A 5 -10.12 -32.21 -18.65
CA SER A 5 -9.53 -31.28 -17.66
C SER A 5 -8.00 -31.16 -17.52
N LYS A 6 -7.53 -29.93 -17.68
CA LYS A 6 -6.72 -29.27 -16.65
C LYS A 6 -7.18 -27.80 -16.54
N ARG A 7 -8.15 -27.57 -15.66
CA ARG A 7 -8.11 -26.39 -14.79
C ARG A 7 -6.93 -26.69 -13.87
N SER A 8 -5.87 -25.90 -13.99
CA SER A 8 -4.96 -25.75 -12.85
C SER A 8 -5.69 -24.80 -11.92
N ASP A 9 -6.00 -25.28 -10.72
CA ASP A 9 -6.25 -24.42 -9.57
C ASP A 9 -5.02 -23.51 -9.43
N ASP A 10 -5.21 -22.22 -9.71
CA ASP A 10 -4.22 -21.17 -9.92
C ASP A 10 -4.65 -20.02 -9.00
N ASP A 11 -4.56 -20.26 -7.69
CA ASP A 11 -5.09 -19.34 -6.65
C ASP A 11 -4.03 -18.94 -5.58
N ASP A 12 -2.78 -19.41 -5.71
CA ASP A 12 -1.68 -19.09 -4.75
C ASP A 12 -0.54 -18.23 -5.35
N ASP A 13 -0.52 -17.96 -6.66
CA ASP A 13 0.50 -17.14 -7.36
C ASP A 13 0.08 -15.66 -7.54
N ASP A 14 -0.97 -15.23 -6.83
CA ASP A 14 -1.67 -13.96 -7.09
C ASP A 14 -1.25 -12.81 -6.15
N GLU A 15 -0.71 -13.09 -4.96
CA GLU A 15 -0.51 -12.07 -3.91
C GLU A 15 0.74 -11.20 -4.12
N GLU A 16 1.87 -11.80 -4.50
CA GLU A 16 3.12 -11.08 -4.77
C GLU A 16 2.99 -10.21 -6.03
N TYR A 17 2.27 -10.71 -7.04
CA TYR A 17 1.95 -9.97 -8.26
C TYR A 17 1.03 -8.78 -7.98
N ARG A 18 0.00 -8.95 -7.15
CA ARG A 18 -0.92 -7.87 -6.75
C ARG A 18 -0.22 -6.79 -5.92
N THR A 19 0.60 -7.18 -4.96
CA THR A 19 1.38 -6.23 -4.14
C THR A 19 2.31 -5.39 -5.02
N SER A 20 3.04 -6.03 -5.93
CA SER A 20 3.91 -5.35 -6.89
C SER A 20 3.15 -4.39 -7.81
N HIS A 21 1.95 -4.77 -8.27
CA HIS A 21 1.09 -3.93 -9.09
C HIS A 21 0.66 -2.64 -8.37
N TYR A 22 0.28 -2.73 -7.08
CA TYR A 22 -0.12 -1.55 -6.31
C TYR A 22 1.07 -0.64 -5.96
N LEU A 23 2.26 -1.22 -5.73
CA LEU A 23 3.50 -0.45 -5.56
C LEU A 23 3.84 0.35 -6.84
N ASP A 24 3.66 -0.25 -8.01
CA ASP A 24 3.86 0.46 -9.28
C ASP A 24 2.86 1.61 -9.47
N GLN A 25 1.58 1.39 -9.16
CA GLN A 25 0.55 2.46 -9.21
C GLN A 25 0.86 3.60 -8.23
N LEU A 26 1.28 3.28 -7.00
CA LEU A 26 1.76 4.27 -6.03
C LEU A 26 2.89 5.11 -6.60
N ASN A 27 3.87 4.46 -7.25
CA ASN A 27 5.03 5.14 -7.82
C ASN A 27 4.61 6.06 -8.97
N GLN A 28 3.69 5.63 -9.84
CA GLN A 28 3.16 6.46 -10.92
C GLN A 28 2.47 7.71 -10.40
N ILE A 29 1.62 7.58 -9.36
CA ILE A 29 0.95 8.73 -8.72
C ILE A 29 1.99 9.66 -8.11
N TYR A 30 2.90 9.13 -7.29
CA TYR A 30 3.93 9.93 -6.63
C TYR A 30 4.82 10.67 -7.65
N SER A 31 5.35 9.94 -8.64
CA SER A 31 6.24 10.49 -9.68
C SER A 31 5.57 11.55 -10.55
N LYS A 32 4.27 11.40 -10.85
CA LYS A 32 3.51 12.40 -11.62
C LYS A 32 3.41 13.73 -10.87
N HIS A 33 3.25 13.68 -9.55
CA HIS A 33 3.08 14.86 -8.70
C HIS A 33 4.41 15.44 -8.19
N GLN A 34 5.53 14.71 -8.31
CA GLN A 34 6.90 15.16 -7.99
C GLN A 34 7.58 16.02 -9.07
N ARG A 35 6.90 16.36 -10.18
CA ARG A 35 7.54 16.80 -11.44
C ARG A 35 8.46 18.03 -11.43
N SER A 36 8.60 18.83 -10.37
CA SER A 36 9.52 20.00 -10.41
C SER A 36 10.06 20.53 -9.07
N ASN A 37 9.64 19.98 -7.94
CA ASN A 37 10.21 20.28 -6.61
C ASN A 37 9.76 19.14 -5.71
N THR A 38 10.60 18.69 -4.78
CA THR A 38 10.23 17.74 -3.72
C THR A 38 9.06 18.33 -2.93
N MET A 39 7.84 18.01 -3.35
CA MET A 39 6.60 18.41 -2.69
C MET A 39 6.48 17.60 -1.40
N SER A 40 6.37 18.29 -0.27
CA SER A 40 6.20 17.63 1.02
C SER A 40 4.83 16.94 1.10
N TRP A 41 4.69 15.96 1.98
CA TRP A 41 3.38 15.34 2.25
C TRP A 41 2.34 16.42 2.59
N GLU A 42 2.67 17.39 3.44
CA GLU A 42 1.73 18.44 3.87
C GLU A 42 1.23 19.29 2.70
N ASP A 43 2.12 19.62 1.75
CA ASP A 43 1.81 20.49 0.60
C ASP A 43 1.05 19.78 -0.53
N MET A 44 0.89 18.45 -0.44
CA MET A 44 0.20 17.68 -1.46
C MET A 44 -1.32 17.86 -1.41
N ASP A 45 -1.95 17.94 -2.58
CA ASP A 45 -3.40 18.01 -2.72
C ASP A 45 -4.10 16.84 -2.02
N ASN A 46 -5.22 17.12 -1.34
CA ASN A 46 -5.97 16.11 -0.59
C ASN A 46 -6.46 14.95 -1.48
N GLU A 47 -6.77 15.21 -2.75
CA GLU A 47 -7.15 14.18 -3.72
C GLU A 47 -6.00 13.21 -3.96
N VAL A 48 -4.79 13.72 -4.16
CA VAL A 48 -3.58 12.91 -4.41
C VAL A 48 -3.19 12.14 -3.15
N LYS A 49 -3.27 12.78 -1.96
CA LYS A 49 -3.08 12.09 -0.67
C LYS A 49 -4.03 10.91 -0.54
N TYR A 50 -5.31 11.10 -0.87
CA TYR A 50 -6.32 10.05 -0.82
C TYR A 50 -5.98 8.90 -1.78
N GLU A 51 -5.62 9.20 -3.04
CA GLU A 51 -5.19 8.18 -4.00
C GLU A 51 -3.99 7.37 -3.51
N LEU A 52 -2.98 8.04 -2.94
CA LEU A 52 -1.81 7.37 -2.35
C LEU A 52 -2.20 6.48 -1.16
N ILE A 53 -3.06 6.97 -0.26
CA ILE A 53 -3.54 6.18 0.89
C ILE A 53 -4.28 4.94 0.41
N VAL A 54 -5.23 5.07 -0.52
CA VAL A 54 -5.99 3.92 -1.04
C VAL A 54 -5.05 2.85 -1.58
N LYS A 55 -4.06 3.23 -2.38
CA LYS A 55 -3.10 2.26 -2.92
C LYS A 55 -2.17 1.67 -1.87
N ALA A 56 -1.75 2.47 -0.87
CA ALA A 56 -0.98 1.95 0.26
C ALA A 56 -1.80 0.96 1.11
N LEU A 57 -3.10 1.20 1.31
CA LEU A 57 -3.99 0.27 1.99
C LEU A 57 -4.13 -1.04 1.21
N PHE A 58 -4.23 -0.99 -0.13
CA PHE A 58 -4.19 -2.20 -0.96
C PHE A 58 -2.87 -2.96 -0.83
N VAL A 59 -1.72 -2.29 -0.80
CA VAL A 59 -0.42 -2.93 -0.54
C VAL A 59 -0.45 -3.66 0.80
N ILE A 60 -0.84 -2.98 1.88
CA ILE A 60 -0.89 -3.55 3.23
C ILE A 60 -1.91 -4.70 3.33
N ALA A 61 -3.03 -4.62 2.62
CA ALA A 61 -4.06 -5.67 2.59
C ALA A 61 -3.56 -7.00 2.00
N ASN A 62 -2.56 -6.95 1.10
CA ASN A 62 -1.98 -8.11 0.44
C ASN A 62 -0.68 -8.58 1.10
N MET A 63 -0.28 -8.00 2.24
CA MET A 63 0.85 -8.48 3.04
C MET A 63 0.36 -9.35 4.19
N GLU A 64 1.00 -10.50 4.43
CA GLU A 64 0.70 -11.36 5.57
C GLU A 64 1.33 -10.77 6.86
N ASP A 65 0.48 -10.39 7.82
CA ASP A 65 0.85 -9.83 9.14
C ASP A 65 2.07 -8.87 9.12
N PRO A 66 2.06 -7.80 8.31
CA PRO A 66 3.23 -6.96 8.11
C PRO A 66 3.56 -6.14 9.35
N SER A 67 4.85 -6.05 9.68
CA SER A 67 5.33 -5.06 10.66
C SER A 67 5.35 -3.65 10.07
N SER A 68 5.37 -2.63 10.95
CA SER A 68 5.53 -1.25 10.50
C SER A 68 6.82 -1.02 9.70
N GLU A 69 7.89 -1.79 9.99
CA GLU A 69 9.16 -1.69 9.28
C GLU A 69 9.05 -2.27 7.87
N GLN A 70 8.42 -3.43 7.71
CA GLN A 70 8.17 -4.04 6.40
C GLN A 70 7.32 -3.13 5.50
N ILE A 71 6.27 -2.51 6.05
CA ILE A 71 5.45 -1.54 5.29
C ILE A 71 6.32 -0.35 4.85
N LYS A 72 7.12 0.22 5.75
CA LYS A 72 8.03 1.33 5.41
C LYS A 72 9.02 0.91 4.32
N GLU A 73 9.54 -0.31 4.35
CA GLU A 73 10.49 -0.82 3.35
C GLU A 73 9.82 -1.02 1.98
N SER A 74 8.63 -1.61 1.93
CA SER A 74 7.85 -1.71 0.69
C SER A 74 7.55 -0.34 0.09
N LEU A 75 7.13 0.61 0.93
CA LEU A 75 6.89 1.99 0.52
C LEU A 75 8.19 2.72 0.13
N ARG A 76 9.33 2.37 0.73
CA ARG A 76 10.63 2.95 0.36
C ARG A 76 11.01 2.64 -1.08
N VAL A 77 10.62 1.47 -1.62
CA VAL A 77 10.82 1.15 -3.03
C VAL A 77 10.07 2.14 -3.93
N VAL A 78 8.89 2.60 -3.51
CA VAL A 78 8.07 3.57 -4.24
C VAL A 78 8.65 4.98 -4.13
N PHE A 79 9.04 5.38 -2.92
CA PHE A 79 9.43 6.76 -2.67
C PHE A 79 10.92 7.02 -2.92
N GLU A 80 11.70 5.98 -3.31
CA GLU A 80 13.13 5.80 -3.65
C GLU A 80 14.20 6.58 -2.84
N ARG A 81 13.88 7.76 -2.30
CA ARG A 81 14.70 8.62 -1.44
C ARG A 81 13.92 9.41 -0.38
N ASP A 82 12.59 9.38 -0.34
CA ASP A 82 11.80 10.17 0.61
C ASP A 82 11.16 9.33 1.73
N MET A 83 12.00 8.88 2.67
CA MET A 83 11.52 8.13 3.84
C MET A 83 10.65 8.98 4.78
N HIS A 84 10.85 10.30 4.79
CA HIS A 84 10.02 11.20 5.57
C HIS A 84 8.59 11.25 5.04
N PHE A 85 8.42 11.19 3.71
CA PHE A 85 7.11 11.08 3.07
C PHE A 85 6.39 9.78 3.45
N ALA A 86 7.08 8.63 3.32
CA ALA A 86 6.52 7.33 3.69
C ALA A 86 6.10 7.28 5.17
N GLU A 87 6.92 7.84 6.06
CA GLU A 87 6.62 7.92 7.49
C GLU A 87 5.44 8.86 7.79
N SER A 88 5.37 10.01 7.11
CA SER A 88 4.26 10.96 7.27
C SER A 88 2.94 10.35 6.83
N MET A 89 2.95 9.64 5.70
CA MET A 89 1.78 8.91 5.20
C MET A 89 1.35 7.81 6.17
N LEU A 90 2.29 6.99 6.67
CA LEU A 90 1.98 5.93 7.63
C LEU A 90 1.40 6.48 8.93
N ARG A 91 1.99 7.55 9.45
CA ARG A 91 1.49 8.25 10.63
C ARG A 91 0.09 8.81 10.41
N PHE A 92 -0.15 9.43 9.25
CA PHE A 92 -1.48 9.91 8.88
C PHE A 92 -2.50 8.79 8.87
N MET A 93 -2.18 7.63 8.27
CA MET A 93 -3.10 6.47 8.27
C MET A 93 -3.39 5.93 9.67
N LEU A 94 -2.42 5.97 10.59
CA LEU A 94 -2.64 5.63 12.01
C LEU A 94 -3.52 6.68 12.71
N ASP A 95 -3.24 7.96 12.51
CA ASP A 95 -3.98 9.08 13.11
C ASP A 95 -5.43 9.15 12.59
N GLN A 96 -5.69 8.70 11.37
CA GLN A 96 -7.03 8.60 10.77
C GLN A 96 -7.77 7.30 11.10
N ASP A 97 -7.23 6.46 12.00
CA ASP A 97 -7.82 5.15 12.35
C ASP A 97 -8.02 4.25 11.12
N LEU A 98 -7.12 4.30 10.14
CA LEU A 98 -7.11 3.38 8.99
C LEU A 98 -6.25 2.15 9.28
N LEU A 99 -5.23 2.32 10.12
CA LEU A 99 -4.32 1.26 10.54
C LEU A 99 -4.30 1.17 12.07
N THR A 100 -4.09 -0.04 12.58
CA THR A 100 -3.83 -0.28 14.00
C THR A 100 -2.60 -1.15 14.17
N ILE A 101 -1.86 -0.96 15.26
CA ILE A 101 -0.71 -1.79 15.62
C ILE A 101 -1.16 -2.79 16.68
N ALA A 102 -1.13 -4.08 16.34
CA ALA A 102 -1.44 -5.17 17.24
C ALA A 102 -0.28 -5.49 18.19
N ASN A 103 -0.57 -6.26 19.26
CA ASN A 103 0.45 -6.78 20.16
C ASN A 103 1.46 -7.62 19.36
N GLY A 104 2.73 -7.21 19.39
CA GLY A 104 3.79 -7.81 18.57
C GLY A 104 4.31 -6.91 17.44
N GLY A 105 3.72 -5.73 17.22
CA GLY A 105 4.21 -4.75 16.23
C GLY A 105 3.66 -4.95 14.82
N THR A 106 2.79 -5.92 14.63
CA THR A 106 2.06 -6.16 13.39
C THR A 106 1.03 -5.07 13.13
N VAL A 107 0.98 -4.57 11.91
CA VAL A 107 0.02 -3.59 11.43
C VAL A 107 -1.16 -4.30 10.81
N ARG A 108 -2.38 -3.84 11.13
CA ARG A 108 -3.64 -4.36 10.61
C ARG A 108 -4.52 -3.23 10.11
N LEU A 109 -5.31 -3.52 9.07
CA LEU A 109 -6.36 -2.62 8.60
C LEU A 109 -7.51 -2.58 9.60
N THR A 110 -7.96 -1.37 9.92
CA THR A 110 -9.17 -1.17 10.73
C THR A 110 -10.43 -1.43 9.90
N LYS A 111 -11.61 -1.34 10.54
CA LYS A 111 -12.88 -1.41 9.82
C LYS A 111 -13.00 -0.28 8.80
N SER A 112 -12.63 0.93 9.18
CA SER A 112 -12.68 2.13 8.33
C SER A 112 -11.84 1.97 7.07
N ALA A 113 -10.64 1.42 7.18
CA ALA A 113 -9.81 1.13 6.01
C ALA A 113 -10.43 0.08 5.08
N LYS A 114 -11.07 -0.95 5.64
CA LYS A 114 -11.75 -1.97 4.82
C LYS A 114 -12.95 -1.38 4.07
N GLU A 115 -13.70 -0.48 4.69
CA GLU A 115 -14.82 0.23 4.04
C GLU A 115 -14.36 1.15 2.88
N ILE A 116 -13.11 1.61 2.88
CA ILE A 116 -12.51 2.37 1.76
C ILE A 116 -12.13 1.44 0.59
N LEU A 117 -11.79 0.18 0.90
CA LEU A 117 -11.35 -0.81 -0.09
C LEU A 117 -12.49 -1.63 -0.70
N ASP A 118 -13.69 -1.59 -0.10
CA ASP A 118 -14.93 -2.25 -0.56
C ASP A 118 -15.56 -1.53 -1.75
#